data_AF-A0A7G8AJP8-F1
#
_entry.id   AF-A0A7G8AJP8-F1
#
_cell.length_a   1.000
_cell.length_b   1.000
_cell.length_c   1.000
_cell.angle_alpha   90.00
_cell.angle_beta   90.00
_cell.angle_gamma   90.00
#
_symmetry.space_group_name_H-M   'P 1'
#
loop_
_entity.id
_entity.type
_entity.pdbx_description
1 polymer ?
#
loop_
_entity_poly.entity_id
_entity_poly.type
_entity_poly.pdbx_seq_one_letter_code
_entity_poly.pdbx_strand_id
1 'polypeptide(L)'
;MNNGENKLLGSLLAQKVKRSKTGRIRERFAEIEEAQQQGIRNIDIVNALNDEGFDLTLKTFENILHRIRKERAEKKDVSHLLSNKEKTYQKAITIEDKNRKTKQDNDILNAYLPVCFNNAKIAQQAIDNNVSIETIKSWNCANFVQVSNTLGNYKMYLKLAIVNNSGNVGKSTICQTLLKPRLEGSEIIKVETLNTDGTNDEKLSAKEFDEIIKRIDDSECTIIDVGSSNIEQFLVQMNEYQGSHDLIDYFIVPVVREAKQQIDSIQTITTLMAMGVEQDRFKVIFNLAEKDTPINKQYSVFLADDVCKEIVGENPVVVYHNNIFNILNKSGLQYDDVYNDNRDFRSLIRSASSKEERQDLSNLRAVKMLMNGFNSDLDVAFKNLNLV
;
A
#
# COMPACT_ATOMS: atom_id res chain seq x y z
N MET A 1 52.18 2.67 -21.65
CA MET A 1 52.37 1.34 -21.04
C MET A 1 53.87 1.26 -20.68
N ASN A 2 54.38 1.48 -19.47
CA ASN A 2 54.18 0.73 -18.22
C ASN A 2 54.60 1.52 -16.95
N ASN A 3 54.22 2.79 -16.80
CA ASN A 3 54.46 3.54 -15.54
C ASN A 3 53.29 3.50 -14.53
N GLY A 4 52.15 2.91 -14.91
CA GLY A 4 50.97 2.77 -14.05
C GLY A 4 50.98 1.50 -13.19
N GLU A 5 51.47 0.38 -13.72
CA GLU A 5 51.42 -0.92 -13.05
C GLU A 5 52.44 -1.05 -11.89
N ASN A 6 53.63 -0.47 -12.04
CA ASN A 6 54.65 -0.49 -10.97
C ASN A 6 54.31 0.43 -9.77
N LYS A 7 53.44 1.43 -9.95
CA LYS A 7 52.98 2.30 -8.87
C LYS A 7 51.83 1.66 -8.08
N LEU A 8 51.02 0.82 -8.74
CA LEU A 8 49.96 0.02 -8.10
C LEU A 8 50.54 -1.14 -7.28
N LEU A 9 51.58 -1.82 -7.79
CA LEU A 9 52.29 -2.86 -7.04
C LEU A 9 53.02 -2.30 -5.81
N GLY A 10 53.62 -1.11 -5.92
CA GLY A 10 54.24 -0.42 -4.78
C GLY A 10 53.24 0.00 -3.70
N SER A 11 52.02 0.42 -4.07
CA SER A 11 50.99 0.83 -3.11
C SER A 11 50.22 -0.35 -2.49
N LEU A 12 50.05 -1.46 -3.22
CA LEU A 12 49.51 -2.72 -2.69
C LEU A 12 50.49 -3.40 -1.72
N LEU A 13 51.80 -3.32 -1.98
CA LEU A 13 52.83 -3.85 -1.08
C LEU A 13 53.10 -2.94 0.14
N ALA A 14 52.89 -1.62 0.02
CA ALA A 14 53.00 -0.67 1.13
C ALA A 14 51.79 -0.68 2.09
N GLN A 15 50.66 -1.32 1.72
CA GLN A 15 49.56 -1.61 2.65
C GLN A 15 49.92 -2.66 3.73
N LYS A 16 51.13 -3.22 3.72
CA LYS A 16 51.78 -3.76 4.92
C LYS A 16 52.28 -2.64 5.85
N VAL A 17 51.42 -1.66 6.16
CA VAL A 17 51.55 -0.89 7.39
C VAL A 17 51.34 -1.89 8.53
N LYS A 18 52.37 -2.14 9.35
CA LYS A 18 52.26 -2.96 10.57
C LYS A 18 51.02 -2.52 11.36
N ARG A 19 49.90 -3.26 11.26
CA ARG A 19 48.70 -3.02 12.08
C ARG A 19 49.11 -3.06 13.54
N SER A 20 48.56 -2.14 14.35
CA SER A 20 48.91 -2.05 15.77
C SER A 20 48.63 -3.38 16.49
N LYS A 21 49.46 -3.71 17.48
CA LYS A 21 49.34 -4.96 18.26
C LYS A 21 47.90 -5.14 18.81
N THR A 22 47.24 -4.07 19.24
CA THR A 22 45.84 -4.09 19.69
C THR A 22 44.84 -4.36 18.56
N GLY A 23 45.05 -3.83 17.36
CA GLY A 23 44.17 -4.08 16.21
C GLY A 23 44.18 -5.54 15.79
N ARG A 24 45.37 -6.14 15.72
CA ARG A 24 45.54 -7.57 15.39
C ARG A 24 44.90 -8.49 16.44
N ILE A 25 45.03 -8.16 17.73
CA ILE A 25 44.38 -8.93 18.81
C ILE A 25 42.85 -8.78 18.78
N ARG A 26 42.32 -7.61 18.41
CA ARG A 26 40.87 -7.38 18.32
C ARG A 26 40.22 -8.26 17.26
N GLU A 27 40.92 -8.55 16.17
CA GLU A 27 40.45 -9.43 15.09
C GLU A 27 40.37 -10.90 15.55
N ARG A 28 41.34 -11.36 16.35
CA ARG A 28 41.38 -12.73 16.92
C ARG A 28 40.69 -12.85 18.27
N PHE A 29 39.99 -11.80 18.74
CA PHE A 29 39.47 -11.74 20.12
C PHE A 29 38.47 -12.85 20.44
N ALA A 30 37.64 -13.27 19.49
CA ALA A 30 36.68 -14.36 19.68
C ALA A 30 37.37 -15.70 19.94
N GLU A 31 38.37 -16.04 19.12
CA GLU A 31 39.17 -17.26 19.27
C GLU A 31 39.99 -17.25 20.57
N ILE A 32 40.48 -16.08 20.97
CA ILE A 32 41.21 -15.91 22.23
C ILE A 32 40.29 -16.15 23.45
N GLU A 33 39.05 -15.63 23.44
CA GLU A 33 38.10 -15.88 24.52
C GLU A 33 37.66 -17.35 24.58
N GLU A 34 37.49 -17.98 23.42
CA GLU A 34 37.16 -19.41 23.34
C GLU A 34 38.29 -20.28 23.91
N ALA A 35 39.55 -19.99 23.55
CA ALA A 35 40.72 -20.64 24.12
C ALA A 35 40.78 -20.48 25.66
N GLN A 36 40.48 -19.28 26.18
CA GLN A 36 40.42 -19.04 27.62
C GLN A 36 39.26 -19.81 28.29
N GLN A 37 38.09 -19.90 27.65
CA GLN A 37 36.95 -20.68 28.16
C GLN A 37 37.25 -22.18 28.19
N GLN A 38 38.06 -22.67 27.26
CA GLN A 38 38.58 -24.03 27.24
C GLN A 38 39.73 -24.27 28.24
N GLY A 39 40.08 -23.26 29.05
CA GLY A 39 41.07 -23.36 30.13
C GLY A 39 42.52 -23.20 29.68
N ILE A 40 42.77 -22.77 28.44
CA ILE A 40 44.13 -22.53 27.94
C ILE A 40 44.70 -21.28 28.64
N ARG A 41 45.91 -21.38 29.18
CA ARG A 41 46.53 -20.28 29.94
C ARG A 41 46.97 -19.17 28.99
N ASN A 42 46.86 -17.92 29.44
CA ASN A 42 47.26 -16.74 28.66
C ASN A 42 48.70 -16.80 28.15
N ILE A 43 49.61 -17.40 28.91
CA ILE A 43 51.01 -17.54 28.49
C ILE A 43 51.14 -18.46 27.27
N ASP A 44 50.35 -19.53 27.20
CA ASP A 44 50.37 -20.48 26.09
C ASP A 44 49.74 -19.86 24.83
N ILE A 45 48.69 -19.04 24.99
CA ILE A 45 48.07 -18.25 23.92
C ILE A 45 49.05 -17.20 23.38
N VAL A 46 49.77 -16.51 24.28
CA VAL A 46 50.76 -15.50 23.89
C VAL A 46 51.93 -16.13 23.14
N ASN A 47 52.39 -17.30 23.54
CA ASN A 47 53.43 -18.04 22.82
C ASN A 47 52.98 -18.40 21.40
N ALA A 48 51.78 -18.97 21.24
CA ALA A 48 51.24 -19.29 19.92
C ALA A 48 51.08 -18.05 19.02
N LEU A 49 50.61 -16.93 19.57
CA LEU A 49 50.51 -15.67 18.83
C LEU A 49 51.90 -15.10 18.47
N ASN A 50 52.91 -15.30 19.32
CA ASN A 50 54.27 -14.87 19.03
C ASN A 50 54.92 -15.71 17.92
N ASP A 51 54.61 -17.01 17.86
CA ASP A 51 55.01 -17.89 16.75
C ASP A 51 54.38 -17.42 15.42
N GLU A 52 53.18 -16.82 15.47
CA GLU A 52 52.52 -16.13 14.35
C GLU A 52 53.01 -14.68 14.14
N GLY A 53 54.07 -14.26 14.81
CA GLY A 53 54.72 -12.95 14.62
C GLY A 53 53.96 -11.77 15.22
N PHE A 54 53.25 -11.95 16.34
CA PHE A 54 52.60 -10.85 17.06
C PHE A 54 53.55 -10.06 17.97
N ASP A 55 54.63 -10.69 18.45
CA ASP A 55 55.65 -10.08 19.32
C ASP A 55 55.04 -9.36 20.55
N LEU A 56 54.48 -10.12 21.48
CA LEU A 56 53.73 -9.65 22.64
C LEU A 56 54.32 -10.19 23.94
N THR A 57 54.34 -9.35 24.97
CA THR A 57 54.52 -9.81 26.34
C THR A 57 53.16 -10.17 26.95
N LEU A 58 53.13 -11.10 27.90
CA LEU A 58 51.92 -11.51 28.62
C LEU A 58 51.16 -10.30 29.20
N LYS A 59 51.88 -9.37 29.83
CA LYS A 59 51.31 -8.15 30.40
C LYS A 59 50.69 -7.23 29.34
N THR A 60 51.30 -7.14 28.16
CA THR A 60 50.76 -6.34 27.04
C THR A 60 49.47 -6.96 26.51
N PHE A 61 49.44 -8.28 26.39
CA PHE A 61 48.27 -9.03 25.96
C PHE A 61 47.08 -8.88 26.93
N GLU A 62 47.31 -9.03 28.23
CA GLU A 62 46.28 -8.88 29.27
C GLU A 62 45.67 -7.47 29.28
N ASN A 63 46.50 -6.44 29.16
CA ASN A 63 46.04 -5.05 29.08
C ASN A 63 45.19 -4.78 27.83
N ILE A 64 45.56 -5.37 26.69
CA ILE A 64 44.80 -5.26 25.44
C ILE A 64 43.43 -5.94 25.59
N LEU A 65 43.38 -7.15 26.16
CA LEU A 65 42.12 -7.86 26.39
C LEU A 65 41.20 -7.10 27.36
N HIS A 66 41.75 -6.59 28.46
CA HIS A 66 40.99 -5.78 29.41
C HIS A 66 40.33 -4.58 28.73
N ARG A 67 41.08 -3.84 27.88
CA ARG A 67 40.54 -2.69 27.16
C ARG A 67 39.44 -3.08 26.17
N ILE A 68 39.63 -4.16 25.41
CA ILE A 68 38.63 -4.64 24.45
C ILE A 68 37.35 -5.12 25.17
N ARG A 69 37.48 -5.80 26.31
CA ARG A 69 36.35 -6.24 27.15
C ARG A 69 35.56 -5.05 27.67
N LYS A 70 36.24 -4.04 28.22
CA LYS A 70 35.61 -2.82 28.74
C LYS A 70 34.85 -2.06 27.66
N GLU A 71 35.48 -1.84 26.49
CA GLU A 71 34.83 -1.20 25.33
C GLU A 71 33.60 -1.99 24.84
N ARG A 72 33.64 -3.33 24.88
CA ARG A 72 32.51 -4.19 24.47
C ARG A 72 31.39 -4.23 25.52
N ALA A 73 31.72 -4.16 26.80
CA ALA A 73 30.73 -4.07 27.88
C ALA A 73 29.96 -2.74 27.80
N GLU A 74 30.67 -1.62 27.66
CA GLU A 74 30.08 -0.29 27.50
C GLU A 74 29.20 -0.19 26.24
N LYS A 75 29.62 -0.79 25.12
CA LYS A 75 28.80 -0.86 23.89
C LYS A 75 27.57 -1.76 24.02
N LYS A 76 27.64 -2.85 24.79
CA LYS A 76 26.48 -3.72 25.08
C LYS A 76 25.45 -3.01 25.95
N ASP A 77 25.89 -2.27 26.96
CA ASP A 77 24.98 -1.49 27.81
C ASP A 77 24.27 -0.38 27.02
N VAL A 78 25.02 0.35 26.19
CA VAL A 78 24.43 1.40 25.33
C VAL A 78 23.48 0.83 24.28
N SER A 79 23.80 -0.30 23.63
CA SER A 79 22.88 -0.91 22.65
C SER A 79 21.64 -1.51 23.30
N HIS A 80 21.75 -2.06 24.51
CA HIS A 80 20.61 -2.55 25.28
C HIS A 80 19.69 -1.42 25.74
N LEU A 81 20.26 -0.29 26.19
CA LEU A 81 19.51 0.92 26.56
C LEU A 81 18.79 1.56 25.36
N LEU A 82 19.45 1.64 24.20
CA LEU A 82 18.85 2.16 22.96
C LEU A 82 17.73 1.23 22.44
N SER A 83 17.96 -0.09 22.42
CA SER A 83 16.96 -1.08 22.01
C SER A 83 15.70 -1.06 22.89
N ASN A 84 15.86 -0.84 24.19
CA ASN A 84 14.72 -0.77 25.10
C ASN A 84 13.94 0.55 24.96
N LYS A 85 14.62 1.67 24.69
CA LYS A 85 13.95 2.95 24.38
C LYS A 85 13.18 2.89 23.06
N GLU A 86 13.75 2.32 22.01
CA GLU A 86 13.08 2.14 20.71
C GLU A 86 11.85 1.24 20.82
N LYS A 87 11.93 0.11 21.55
CA LYS A 87 10.77 -0.77 21.80
C LYS A 87 9.67 -0.08 22.59
N THR A 88 10.03 0.77 23.57
CA THR A 88 9.06 1.51 24.39
C THR A 88 8.36 2.59 23.55
N TYR A 89 9.12 3.32 22.74
CA TYR A 89 8.60 4.35 21.84
C TYR A 89 7.68 3.77 20.76
N GLN A 90 8.07 2.66 20.13
CA GLN A 90 7.24 2.00 19.11
C GLN A 90 5.95 1.44 19.71
N LYS A 91 6.02 0.92 20.94
CA LYS A 91 4.84 0.42 21.67
C LYS A 91 3.90 1.58 22.06
N ALA A 92 4.43 2.73 22.44
CA ALA A 92 3.64 3.93 22.74
C ALA A 92 2.90 4.45 21.49
N ILE A 93 3.60 4.58 20.35
CA ILE A 93 2.98 4.95 19.06
C ILE A 93 1.85 3.97 18.69
N THR A 94 2.12 2.67 18.80
CA THR A 94 1.11 1.64 18.47
C THR A 94 -0.13 1.72 19.37
N ILE A 95 0.05 2.06 20.65
CA ILE A 95 -1.06 2.24 21.60
C ILE A 95 -1.83 3.52 21.30
N GLU A 96 -1.16 4.62 20.99
CA GLU A 96 -1.81 5.88 20.60
C GLU A 96 -2.60 5.74 19.31
N ASP A 97 -2.05 5.09 18.29
CA ASP A 97 -2.75 4.84 17.02
C ASP A 97 -3.95 3.92 17.21
N LYS A 98 -3.81 2.87 18.03
CA LYS A 98 -4.95 2.01 18.40
C LYS A 98 -6.02 2.80 19.14
N ASN A 99 -5.65 3.61 20.13
CA ASN A 99 -6.61 4.41 20.91
C ASN A 99 -7.31 5.46 20.04
N ARG A 100 -6.60 6.10 19.10
CA ARG A 100 -7.20 7.03 18.13
C ARG A 100 -8.19 6.31 17.21
N LYS A 101 -7.82 5.14 16.69
CA LYS A 101 -8.71 4.32 15.85
C LYS A 101 -9.95 3.87 16.61
N THR A 102 -9.78 3.30 17.81
CA THR A 102 -10.90 2.88 18.67
C THR A 102 -11.80 4.06 19.05
N LYS A 103 -11.24 5.25 19.29
CA LYS A 103 -12.02 6.46 19.54
C LYS A 103 -12.83 6.85 18.29
N GLN A 104 -12.21 6.87 17.12
CA GLN A 104 -12.86 7.20 15.86
C GLN A 104 -13.98 6.22 15.51
N ASP A 105 -13.74 4.91 15.68
CA ASP A 105 -14.74 3.86 15.44
C ASP A 105 -15.93 4.00 16.40
N ASN A 106 -15.67 4.32 17.68
CA ASN A 106 -16.72 4.60 18.66
C ASN A 106 -17.50 5.87 18.32
N ASP A 107 -16.82 6.94 17.88
CA ASP A 107 -17.46 8.19 17.49
C ASP A 107 -18.38 7.98 16.28
N ILE A 108 -17.96 7.19 15.29
CA ILE A 108 -18.80 6.78 14.15
C ILE A 108 -19.99 5.95 14.62
N LEU A 109 -19.77 4.90 15.42
CA LEU A 109 -20.86 4.06 15.94
C LEU A 109 -21.89 4.90 16.72
N ASN A 110 -21.42 5.82 17.57
CA ASN A 110 -22.28 6.71 18.34
C ASN A 110 -23.11 7.66 17.46
N ALA A 111 -22.61 8.06 16.30
CA ALA A 111 -23.37 8.87 15.34
C ALA A 111 -24.54 8.09 14.71
N TYR A 112 -24.38 6.78 14.53
CA TYR A 112 -25.41 5.90 13.96
C TYR A 112 -26.46 5.44 14.98
N LEU A 113 -26.10 5.31 16.26
CA LEU A 113 -27.03 4.83 17.29
C LEU A 113 -28.39 5.55 17.29
N PRO A 114 -28.49 6.90 17.21
CA PRO A 114 -29.78 7.58 17.21
C PRO A 114 -30.71 7.19 16.06
N VAL A 115 -30.16 6.99 14.85
CA VAL A 115 -30.96 6.62 13.65
C VAL A 115 -31.26 5.13 13.57
N CYS A 116 -30.51 4.31 14.31
CA CYS A 116 -30.70 2.88 14.44
C CYS A 116 -31.42 2.49 15.74
N PHE A 117 -32.24 3.38 16.32
CA PHE A 117 -33.02 3.13 17.55
C PHE A 117 -32.16 2.67 18.75
N ASN A 118 -30.95 3.23 18.86
CA ASN A 118 -29.92 2.87 19.84
C ASN A 118 -29.55 1.37 19.83
N ASN A 119 -29.76 0.68 18.70
CA ASN A 119 -29.38 -0.71 18.53
C ASN A 119 -27.99 -0.80 17.89
N ALA A 120 -26.99 -1.13 18.70
CA ALA A 120 -25.59 -1.20 18.26
C ALA A 120 -25.35 -2.23 17.13
N LYS A 121 -26.10 -3.33 17.08
CA LYS A 121 -25.95 -4.33 16.00
C LYS A 121 -26.42 -3.78 14.66
N ILE A 122 -27.55 -3.07 14.67
CA ILE A 122 -28.13 -2.44 13.47
C ILE A 122 -27.23 -1.28 13.01
N ALA A 123 -26.73 -0.47 13.96
CA ALA A 123 -25.78 0.60 13.66
C ALA A 123 -24.50 0.07 13.03
N GLN A 124 -23.93 -1.02 13.59
CA GLN A 124 -22.74 -1.65 13.03
C GLN A 124 -23.03 -2.22 11.63
N GLN A 125 -24.15 -2.92 11.44
CA GLN A 125 -24.56 -3.43 10.14
C GLN A 125 -24.68 -2.32 9.08
N ALA A 126 -25.23 -1.16 9.45
CA ALA A 126 -25.33 -0.02 8.55
C ALA A 126 -23.96 0.57 8.18
N ILE A 127 -23.04 0.66 9.15
CA ILE A 127 -21.66 1.11 8.93
C ILE A 127 -20.93 0.12 8.01
N ASP A 128 -21.03 -1.17 8.28
CA ASP A 128 -20.38 -2.23 7.51
C ASP A 128 -20.87 -2.25 6.06
N ASN A 129 -22.15 -1.95 5.86
CA ASN A 129 -22.79 -1.86 4.54
C ASN A 129 -22.65 -0.48 3.87
N ASN A 130 -21.85 0.44 4.43
CA ASN A 130 -21.69 1.83 3.95
C ASN A 130 -23.02 2.56 3.69
N VAL A 131 -24.02 2.36 4.55
CA VAL A 131 -25.29 3.09 4.46
C VAL A 131 -25.16 4.39 5.25
N SER A 132 -25.34 5.55 4.61
CA SER A 132 -25.25 6.85 5.30
C SER A 132 -26.38 7.08 6.31
N ILE A 133 -26.12 7.89 7.34
CA ILE A 133 -27.10 8.25 8.37
C ILE A 133 -28.33 8.91 7.75
N GLU A 134 -28.13 9.72 6.72
CA GLU A 134 -29.14 10.42 5.93
C GLU A 134 -30.05 9.42 5.20
N THR A 135 -29.48 8.36 4.63
CA THR A 135 -30.22 7.27 3.99
C THR A 135 -31.09 6.53 5.01
N ILE A 136 -30.55 6.21 6.18
CA ILE A 136 -31.34 5.56 7.25
C ILE A 136 -32.49 6.45 7.71
N LYS A 137 -32.25 7.76 7.85
CA LYS A 137 -33.29 8.74 8.21
C LYS A 137 -34.38 8.84 7.13
N SER A 138 -34.02 8.79 5.85
CA SER A 138 -34.97 8.97 4.74
C SER A 138 -35.98 7.83 4.64
N TRP A 139 -35.64 6.62 5.10
CA TRP A 139 -36.59 5.50 5.18
C TRP A 139 -37.73 5.73 6.18
N ASN A 140 -37.57 6.71 7.08
CA ASN A 140 -38.59 7.10 8.06
C ASN A 140 -39.20 5.91 8.82
N CYS A 141 -38.35 4.94 9.16
CA CYS A 141 -38.77 3.72 9.85
C CYS A 141 -39.28 4.05 11.26
N ALA A 142 -40.39 3.44 11.66
CA ALA A 142 -41.04 3.71 12.94
C ALA A 142 -40.39 2.97 14.13
N ASN A 143 -39.59 1.94 13.86
CA ASN A 143 -38.95 1.13 14.89
C ASN A 143 -37.73 0.38 14.32
N PHE A 144 -36.97 -0.26 15.23
CA PHE A 144 -35.74 -0.99 14.90
C PHE A 144 -35.97 -2.20 13.98
N VAL A 145 -37.15 -2.83 14.02
CA VAL A 145 -37.46 -4.00 13.15
C VAL A 145 -37.56 -3.54 11.70
N GLN A 146 -38.23 -2.41 11.46
CA GLN A 146 -38.29 -1.81 10.13
C GLN A 146 -36.90 -1.41 9.64
N VAL A 147 -36.07 -0.73 10.45
CA VAL A 147 -34.70 -0.39 10.05
C VAL A 147 -33.87 -1.64 9.74
N SER A 148 -33.96 -2.68 10.57
CA SER A 148 -33.23 -3.93 10.36
C SER A 148 -33.65 -4.65 9.07
N ASN A 149 -34.96 -4.71 8.79
CA ASN A 149 -35.48 -5.32 7.57
C ASN A 149 -35.14 -4.49 6.35
N THR A 150 -35.25 -3.17 6.44
CA THR A 150 -34.87 -2.26 5.35
C THR A 150 -33.37 -2.37 5.08
N LEU A 151 -32.50 -2.39 6.09
CA LEU A 151 -31.06 -2.64 5.92
C LEU A 151 -30.78 -4.00 5.29
N GLY A 152 -31.47 -5.06 5.73
CA GLY A 152 -31.29 -6.40 5.19
C GLY A 152 -31.70 -6.53 3.72
N ASN A 153 -32.60 -5.66 3.26
CA ASN A 153 -33.06 -5.59 1.87
C ASN A 153 -32.50 -4.37 1.11
N TYR A 154 -31.71 -3.52 1.78
CA TYR A 154 -31.19 -2.30 1.18
C TYR A 154 -30.08 -2.71 0.24
N LYS A 155 -30.19 -2.23 -0.98
CA LYS A 155 -29.21 -2.46 -2.01
C LYS A 155 -28.74 -1.10 -2.48
N MET A 156 -27.43 -0.92 -2.46
CA MET A 156 -26.82 0.30 -2.92
C MET A 156 -26.97 0.35 -4.45
N TYR A 157 -27.81 1.26 -4.91
CA TYR A 157 -27.86 1.64 -6.32
C TYR A 157 -26.74 2.63 -6.56
N LEU A 158 -25.72 2.22 -7.30
CA LEU A 158 -24.55 3.06 -7.56
C LEU A 158 -23.88 2.71 -8.87
N LYS A 159 -23.82 3.66 -9.79
CA LYS A 159 -23.28 3.53 -11.14
C LYS A 159 -22.06 4.44 -11.29
N LEU A 160 -20.91 3.84 -11.48
CA LEU A 160 -19.64 4.54 -11.56
C LEU A 160 -19.04 4.34 -12.94
N ALA A 161 -18.57 5.42 -13.57
CA ALA A 161 -17.75 5.32 -14.78
C ALA A 161 -16.32 5.80 -14.49
N ILE A 162 -15.35 4.93 -14.76
CA ILE A 162 -13.93 5.24 -14.56
C ILE A 162 -13.38 5.65 -15.92
N VAL A 163 -13.11 6.95 -16.07
CA VAL A 163 -12.85 7.58 -17.36
C VAL A 163 -11.59 8.43 -17.32
N ASN A 164 -10.80 8.33 -18.40
CA ASN A 164 -9.69 9.24 -18.69
C ASN A 164 -9.22 8.99 -20.13
N ASN A 165 -9.02 10.08 -20.88
CA ASN A 165 -8.46 10.06 -22.24
C ASN A 165 -7.06 9.44 -22.28
N SER A 166 -6.32 9.54 -21.18
CA SER A 166 -4.97 9.01 -21.07
C SER A 166 -4.93 7.53 -20.67
N GLY A 167 -4.08 6.76 -21.37
CA GLY A 167 -3.74 5.39 -21.02
C GLY A 167 -2.82 5.30 -19.79
N ASN A 168 -2.73 4.12 -19.17
CA ASN A 168 -1.81 3.84 -18.05
C ASN A 168 -1.97 4.73 -16.81
N VAL A 169 -3.12 5.40 -16.62
CA VAL A 169 -3.43 6.16 -15.40
C VAL A 169 -4.00 5.30 -14.27
N GLY A 170 -4.13 3.98 -14.48
CA GLY A 170 -4.57 3.02 -13.47
C GLY A 170 -6.08 2.77 -13.38
N LYS A 171 -6.86 3.06 -14.44
CA LYS A 171 -8.33 2.85 -14.48
C LYS A 171 -8.75 1.43 -14.04
N SER A 172 -8.33 0.41 -14.77
CA SER A 172 -8.65 -0.99 -14.45
C SER A 172 -8.10 -1.44 -13.10
N THR A 173 -6.93 -0.93 -12.69
CA THR A 173 -6.36 -1.23 -11.37
C THR A 173 -7.23 -0.65 -10.25
N ILE A 174 -7.72 0.58 -10.40
CA ILE A 174 -8.65 1.21 -9.46
C ILE A 174 -9.97 0.43 -9.40
N CYS A 175 -10.53 0.05 -10.55
CA CYS A 175 -11.73 -0.80 -10.61
C CYS A 175 -11.55 -2.08 -9.79
N GLN A 176 -10.46 -2.81 -10.02
CA GLN A 176 -10.25 -4.13 -9.42
C GLN A 176 -9.76 -4.11 -7.97
N THR A 177 -8.93 -3.14 -7.58
CA THR A 177 -8.25 -3.17 -6.27
C THR A 177 -8.78 -2.16 -5.27
N LEU A 178 -9.32 -1.03 -5.75
CA LEU A 178 -9.93 -0.01 -4.90
C LEU A 178 -11.43 -0.22 -4.77
N LEU A 179 -12.15 -0.22 -5.90
CA LEU A 179 -13.62 -0.14 -5.93
C LEU A 179 -14.29 -1.49 -5.71
N LYS A 180 -14.00 -2.49 -6.55
CA LYS A 180 -14.63 -3.81 -6.50
C LYS A 180 -14.57 -4.49 -5.12
N PRO A 181 -13.45 -4.44 -4.36
CA PRO A 181 -13.40 -5.04 -3.02
C PRO A 181 -14.21 -4.29 -1.96
N ARG A 182 -14.60 -3.03 -2.22
CA ARG A 182 -15.31 -2.14 -1.27
C ARG A 182 -16.76 -1.86 -1.66
N LEU A 183 -17.13 -2.20 -2.89
CA LEU A 183 -18.49 -2.18 -3.41
C LEU A 183 -18.94 -3.62 -3.62
N GLU A 184 -19.32 -4.27 -2.52
CA GLU A 184 -19.74 -5.67 -2.53
C GLU A 184 -20.91 -5.89 -3.48
N GLY A 185 -20.85 -6.97 -4.27
CA GLY A 185 -21.88 -7.29 -5.26
C GLY A 185 -21.83 -6.44 -6.53
N SER A 186 -20.90 -5.48 -6.66
CA SER A 186 -20.80 -4.64 -7.87
C SER A 186 -20.43 -5.46 -9.11
N GLU A 187 -20.91 -5.09 -10.28
CA GLU A 187 -20.50 -5.66 -11.57
C GLU A 187 -19.44 -4.77 -12.21
N ILE A 188 -18.39 -5.35 -12.81
CA ILE A 188 -17.46 -4.58 -13.65
C ILE A 188 -17.83 -4.79 -15.12
N ILE A 189 -18.26 -3.72 -15.79
CA ILE A 189 -18.43 -3.69 -17.24
C ILE A 189 -17.14 -3.16 -17.85
N LYS A 190 -16.40 -4.01 -18.58
CA LYS A 190 -15.17 -3.59 -19.27
C LYS A 190 -15.49 -3.10 -20.66
N VAL A 191 -15.31 -1.79 -20.88
CA VAL A 191 -15.47 -1.16 -22.20
C VAL A 191 -14.10 -1.06 -22.87
N GLU A 192 -13.78 -2.02 -23.72
CA GLU A 192 -12.49 -2.13 -24.42
C GLU A 192 -12.69 -2.57 -25.87
N THR A 193 -11.62 -2.54 -26.67
CA THR A 193 -11.63 -3.25 -27.95
C THR A 193 -11.78 -4.75 -27.67
N LEU A 194 -12.68 -5.41 -28.40
CA LEU A 194 -12.82 -6.87 -28.41
C LEU A 194 -11.49 -7.48 -28.88
N ASN A 195 -10.61 -7.82 -27.95
CA ASN A 195 -9.41 -8.58 -28.27
C ASN A 195 -9.79 -10.06 -28.26
N THR A 196 -9.52 -10.77 -29.35
CA THR A 196 -9.62 -12.23 -29.49
C THR A 196 -8.62 -13.02 -28.63
N ASP A 197 -8.09 -12.43 -27.55
CA ASP A 197 -6.85 -12.86 -26.88
C ASP A 197 -7.08 -13.82 -25.70
N GLY A 198 -8.22 -14.52 -25.69
CA GLY A 198 -8.40 -15.70 -24.83
C GLY A 198 -8.55 -15.43 -23.33
N THR A 199 -8.88 -14.20 -22.91
CA THR A 199 -9.34 -13.94 -21.54
C THR A 199 -10.84 -14.17 -21.43
N ASN A 200 -11.31 -14.92 -20.43
CA ASN A 200 -12.73 -15.24 -20.20
C ASN A 200 -13.60 -14.05 -19.71
N ASP A 201 -13.05 -12.84 -19.64
CA ASP A 201 -13.81 -11.66 -19.24
C ASP A 201 -14.62 -11.14 -20.44
N GLU A 202 -15.94 -11.05 -20.30
CA GLU A 202 -16.80 -10.43 -21.30
C GLU A 202 -16.47 -8.93 -21.40
N LYS A 203 -15.89 -8.54 -22.54
CA LYS A 203 -15.60 -7.14 -22.89
C LYS A 203 -16.67 -6.65 -23.87
N LEU A 204 -17.07 -5.39 -23.73
CA LEU A 204 -17.97 -4.72 -24.67
C LEU A 204 -17.21 -3.63 -25.41
N SER A 205 -17.41 -3.51 -26.71
CA SER A 205 -16.95 -2.33 -27.44
C SER A 205 -17.81 -1.13 -27.05
N ALA A 206 -17.24 0.08 -27.04
CA ALA A 206 -18.03 1.30 -26.87
C ALA A 206 -19.15 1.44 -27.93
N LYS A 207 -19.04 0.79 -29.10
CA LYS A 207 -20.09 0.76 -30.13
C LYS A 207 -21.32 -0.05 -29.74
N GLU A 208 -21.19 -0.96 -28.78
CA GLU A 208 -22.27 -1.79 -28.23
C GLU A 208 -22.92 -1.06 -27.04
N PHE A 209 -23.16 0.25 -27.20
CA PHE A 209 -23.59 1.12 -26.11
C PHE A 209 -24.97 0.75 -25.56
N ASP A 210 -25.86 0.21 -26.41
CA ASP A 210 -27.16 -0.31 -25.98
C ASP A 210 -27.02 -1.51 -25.03
N GLU A 211 -26.00 -2.35 -25.22
CA GLU A 211 -25.70 -3.47 -24.33
C GLU A 211 -25.08 -2.99 -23.01
N ILE A 212 -24.23 -1.96 -23.07
CA ILE A 212 -23.69 -1.31 -21.88
C ILE A 212 -24.84 -0.76 -21.02
N ILE A 213 -25.82 -0.07 -21.62
CA ILE A 213 -27.01 0.44 -20.91
C ILE A 213 -27.78 -0.70 -20.24
N LYS A 214 -28.07 -1.79 -20.98
CA LYS A 214 -28.81 -2.94 -20.40
C LYS A 214 -28.09 -3.53 -19.19
N ARG A 215 -26.77 -3.71 -19.24
CA ARG A 215 -26.00 -4.20 -18.10
C ARG A 215 -25.94 -3.21 -16.93
N ILE A 216 -25.93 -1.90 -17.22
CA ILE A 216 -26.06 -0.90 -16.17
C ILE A 216 -27.38 -1.09 -15.42
N ASP A 217 -28.49 -1.32 -16.14
CA ASP A 217 -29.82 -1.49 -15.55
C ASP A 217 -30.03 -2.84 -14.85
N ASP A 218 -29.39 -3.91 -15.34
CA ASP A 218 -29.54 -5.27 -14.81
C ASP A 218 -28.83 -5.49 -13.45
N SER A 219 -27.91 -4.61 -13.08
CA SER A 219 -27.20 -4.66 -11.79
C SER A 219 -27.67 -3.53 -10.87
N GLU A 220 -27.43 -3.62 -9.56
CA GLU A 220 -27.68 -2.51 -8.62
C GLU A 220 -26.43 -1.62 -8.50
N CYS A 221 -25.25 -2.23 -8.41
CA CYS A 221 -23.99 -1.51 -8.37
C CYS A 221 -23.12 -1.88 -9.59
N THR A 222 -22.70 -0.88 -10.36
CA THR A 222 -21.97 -1.09 -11.61
C THR A 222 -20.73 -0.20 -11.66
N ILE A 223 -19.60 -0.80 -12.04
CA ILE A 223 -18.32 -0.15 -12.27
C ILE A 223 -17.99 -0.28 -13.76
N ILE A 224 -18.11 0.81 -14.50
CA ILE A 224 -17.83 0.86 -15.94
C ILE A 224 -16.36 1.23 -16.12
N ASP A 225 -15.52 0.26 -16.46
CA ASP A 225 -14.09 0.44 -16.74
C ASP A 225 -13.90 0.79 -18.21
N VAL A 226 -13.75 2.09 -18.51
CA VAL A 226 -13.62 2.58 -19.89
C VAL A 226 -12.15 2.62 -20.28
N GLY A 227 -11.74 1.74 -21.19
CA GLY A 227 -10.39 1.71 -21.74
C GLY A 227 -10.04 3.01 -22.49
N SER A 228 -8.77 3.46 -22.40
CA SER A 228 -8.35 4.70 -23.07
C SER A 228 -8.48 4.67 -24.59
N SER A 229 -8.47 3.48 -25.21
CA SER A 229 -8.69 3.33 -26.65
C SER A 229 -10.16 3.45 -27.06
N ASN A 230 -11.10 3.37 -26.10
CA ASN A 230 -12.54 3.40 -26.36
C ASN A 230 -13.22 4.64 -25.79
N ILE A 231 -12.55 5.44 -24.96
CA ILE A 231 -13.14 6.62 -24.32
C ILE A 231 -13.75 7.60 -25.32
N GLU A 232 -13.06 7.94 -26.41
CA GLU A 232 -13.61 8.87 -27.42
C GLU A 232 -14.91 8.33 -28.03
N GLN A 233 -14.93 7.05 -28.41
CA GLN A 233 -16.12 6.39 -28.94
C GLN A 233 -17.24 6.30 -27.89
N PHE A 234 -16.89 6.04 -26.63
CA PHE A 234 -17.84 5.97 -25.52
C PHE A 234 -18.51 7.33 -25.29
N LEU A 235 -17.75 8.42 -25.31
CA LEU A 235 -18.28 9.79 -25.19
C LEU A 235 -19.17 10.15 -26.40
N VAL A 236 -18.80 9.76 -27.61
CA VAL A 236 -19.64 9.95 -28.81
C VAL A 236 -20.99 9.23 -28.65
N GLN A 237 -20.97 7.96 -28.25
CA GLN A 237 -22.20 7.18 -28.05
C GLN A 237 -23.06 7.75 -26.92
N MET A 238 -22.46 8.10 -25.79
CA MET A 238 -23.18 8.75 -24.69
C MET A 238 -23.86 10.07 -25.11
N ASN A 239 -23.24 10.83 -26.01
CA ASN A 239 -23.86 12.02 -26.60
C ASN A 239 -24.94 11.68 -27.65
N GLU A 240 -24.81 10.60 -28.42
CA GLU A 240 -25.88 10.14 -29.33
C GLU A 240 -27.13 9.69 -28.56
N TYR A 241 -26.93 8.96 -27.46
CA TYR A 241 -27.97 8.55 -26.52
C TYR A 241 -28.24 9.67 -25.51
N GLN A 242 -28.90 10.73 -25.95
CA GLN A 242 -29.23 11.89 -25.13
C GLN A 242 -29.82 11.50 -23.76
N GLY A 243 -29.26 12.06 -22.68
CA GLY A 243 -29.64 11.73 -21.30
C GLY A 243 -29.00 10.48 -20.71
N SER A 244 -28.24 9.69 -21.49
CA SER A 244 -27.60 8.46 -20.97
C SER A 244 -26.53 8.71 -19.91
N HIS A 245 -25.98 9.92 -19.80
CA HIS A 245 -25.09 10.28 -18.70
C HIS A 245 -25.82 10.21 -17.35
N ASP A 246 -27.14 10.40 -17.28
CA ASP A 246 -27.93 10.29 -16.04
C ASP A 246 -28.02 8.87 -15.47
N LEU A 247 -27.62 7.86 -16.25
CA LEU A 247 -27.47 6.49 -15.77
C LEU A 247 -26.22 6.28 -14.90
N ILE A 248 -25.32 7.28 -14.82
CA ILE A 248 -24.02 7.17 -14.13
C ILE A 248 -23.97 8.16 -12.97
N ASP A 249 -24.09 7.71 -11.73
CA ASP A 249 -24.06 8.59 -10.55
C ASP A 249 -22.76 9.40 -10.46
N TYR A 250 -21.60 8.76 -10.65
CA TYR A 250 -20.31 9.43 -10.57
C TYR A 250 -19.34 9.04 -11.69
N PHE A 251 -18.63 10.04 -12.20
CA PHE A 251 -17.49 9.89 -13.09
C PHE A 251 -16.19 10.00 -12.30
N ILE A 252 -15.50 8.87 -12.16
CA ILE A 252 -14.22 8.79 -11.45
C ILE A 252 -13.08 9.03 -12.45
N VAL A 253 -12.23 10.03 -12.17
CA VAL A 253 -11.11 10.42 -13.03
C VAL A 253 -9.79 10.20 -12.29
N PRO A 254 -9.04 9.12 -12.60
CA PRO A 254 -7.69 8.92 -12.08
C PRO A 254 -6.71 9.88 -12.73
N VAL A 255 -5.90 10.58 -11.93
CA VAL A 255 -4.91 11.56 -12.38
C VAL A 255 -3.53 11.15 -11.88
N VAL A 256 -2.55 11.06 -12.77
CA VAL A 256 -1.15 10.73 -12.43
C VAL A 256 -0.26 11.99 -12.48
N ARG A 257 1.00 11.87 -12.07
CA ARG A 257 1.91 12.99 -11.81
C ARG A 257 2.44 13.64 -13.08
N GLU A 258 2.39 12.93 -14.19
CA GLU A 258 2.91 13.37 -15.47
C GLU A 258 2.04 14.49 -16.07
N ALA A 259 2.68 15.60 -16.47
CA ALA A 259 1.98 16.82 -16.89
C ALA A 259 1.02 16.60 -18.08
N LYS A 260 1.41 15.77 -19.06
CA LYS A 260 0.54 15.46 -20.21
C LYS A 260 -0.74 14.77 -19.76
N GLN A 261 -0.62 13.74 -18.92
CA GLN A 261 -1.76 13.00 -18.38
C GLN A 261 -2.66 13.88 -17.50
N GLN A 262 -2.10 14.86 -16.78
CA GLN A 262 -2.90 15.86 -16.04
C GLN A 262 -3.73 16.73 -16.99
N ILE A 263 -3.15 17.19 -18.11
CA ILE A 263 -3.88 17.95 -19.15
C ILE A 263 -5.00 17.09 -19.76
N ASP A 264 -4.70 15.83 -20.11
CA ASP A 264 -5.70 14.91 -20.67
C ASP A 264 -6.85 14.67 -19.68
N SER A 265 -6.55 14.64 -18.37
CA SER A 265 -7.58 14.49 -17.32
C SER A 265 -8.48 15.71 -17.21
N ILE A 266 -7.92 16.93 -17.30
CA ILE A 266 -8.70 18.17 -17.37
C ILE A 266 -9.64 18.12 -18.58
N GLN A 267 -9.11 17.74 -19.75
CA GLN A 267 -9.91 17.65 -20.99
C GLN A 267 -11.04 16.62 -20.90
N THR A 268 -10.83 15.47 -20.25
CA THR A 268 -11.90 14.50 -19.98
C THR A 268 -13.03 15.13 -19.19
N ILE A 269 -12.73 15.84 -18.09
CA ILE A 269 -13.75 16.53 -17.27
C ILE A 269 -14.46 17.62 -18.07
N THR A 270 -13.72 18.49 -18.75
CA THR A 270 -14.31 19.57 -19.56
C THR A 270 -15.26 19.03 -20.64
N THR A 271 -14.91 17.92 -21.27
CA THR A 271 -15.74 17.29 -22.31
C THR A 271 -17.05 16.75 -21.73
N LEU A 272 -16.98 16.07 -20.58
CA LEU A 272 -18.17 15.54 -19.90
C LEU A 272 -19.08 16.65 -19.38
N MET A 273 -18.51 17.74 -18.82
CA MET A 273 -19.29 18.91 -18.41
C MET A 273 -20.00 19.57 -19.60
N ALA A 274 -19.34 19.65 -20.76
CA ALA A 274 -19.95 20.16 -21.98
C ALA A 274 -21.11 19.29 -22.50
N MET A 275 -21.17 18.01 -22.09
CA MET A 275 -22.26 17.08 -22.38
C MET A 275 -23.40 17.14 -21.35
N GLY A 276 -23.29 17.98 -20.31
CA GLY A 276 -24.33 18.19 -19.30
C GLY A 276 -24.06 17.57 -17.93
N VAL A 277 -22.92 16.89 -17.74
CA VAL A 277 -22.58 16.29 -16.43
C VAL A 277 -22.26 17.38 -15.41
N GLU A 278 -22.95 17.34 -14.26
CA GLU A 278 -22.74 18.30 -13.18
C GLU A 278 -21.41 18.11 -12.44
N GLN A 279 -20.88 19.21 -11.90
CA GLN A 279 -19.55 19.25 -11.28
C GLN A 279 -19.41 18.32 -10.05
N ASP A 280 -20.48 18.16 -9.27
CA ASP A 280 -20.53 17.32 -8.06
C ASP A 280 -20.58 15.81 -8.36
N ARG A 281 -20.81 15.44 -9.62
CA ARG A 281 -20.76 14.05 -10.11
C ARG A 281 -19.34 13.61 -10.47
N PHE A 282 -18.35 14.48 -10.42
CA PHE A 282 -16.95 14.11 -10.65
C PHE A 282 -16.25 13.74 -9.35
N LYS A 283 -15.45 12.66 -9.40
CA LYS A 283 -14.58 12.24 -8.30
C LYS A 283 -13.16 12.05 -8.81
N VAL A 284 -12.23 12.85 -8.33
CA VAL A 284 -10.82 12.80 -8.78
C VAL A 284 -10.00 11.94 -7.83
N ILE A 285 -9.21 11.02 -8.40
CA ILE A 285 -8.24 10.21 -7.65
C ILE A 285 -6.83 10.60 -8.08
N PHE A 286 -6.05 11.21 -7.20
CA PHE A 286 -4.62 11.39 -7.41
C PHE A 286 -3.90 10.05 -7.25
N ASN A 287 -3.64 9.40 -8.37
CA ASN A 287 -3.06 8.07 -8.45
C ASN A 287 -1.54 8.12 -8.61
N LEU A 288 -0.87 7.08 -8.12
CA LEU A 288 0.58 6.92 -8.11
C LEU A 288 1.32 8.09 -7.43
N ALA A 289 0.72 8.66 -6.40
CA ALA A 289 1.34 9.72 -5.61
C ALA A 289 2.54 9.18 -4.82
N GLU A 290 3.57 10.01 -4.63
CA GLU A 290 4.68 9.71 -3.72
C GLU A 290 4.40 10.31 -2.34
N LYS A 291 4.75 9.59 -1.27
CA LYS A 291 4.51 10.04 0.12
C LYS A 291 5.46 11.17 0.58
N ASP A 292 6.61 11.31 -0.08
CA ASP A 292 7.65 12.27 0.30
C ASP A 292 7.46 13.67 -0.32
N THR A 293 6.50 13.80 -1.24
CA THR A 293 6.27 15.04 -1.99
C THR A 293 4.83 15.54 -1.75
N PRO A 294 4.61 16.84 -1.47
CA PRO A 294 3.26 17.37 -1.32
C PRO A 294 2.39 17.21 -2.58
N ILE A 295 1.12 16.82 -2.42
CA ILE A 295 0.16 16.58 -3.51
C ILE A 295 0.03 17.79 -4.44
N ASN A 296 -0.07 19.00 -3.87
CA ASN A 296 -0.16 20.24 -4.65
C ASN A 296 1.03 20.50 -5.58
N LYS A 297 2.22 19.94 -5.27
CA LYS A 297 3.38 20.00 -6.15
C LYS A 297 3.38 18.91 -7.21
N GLN A 298 2.92 17.71 -6.85
CA GLN A 298 2.88 16.56 -7.76
C GLN A 298 1.83 16.74 -8.87
N TYR A 299 0.70 17.35 -8.53
CA TYR A 299 -0.47 17.51 -9.41
C TYR A 299 -0.75 18.98 -9.73
N SER A 300 0.30 19.81 -9.80
CA SER A 300 0.16 21.26 -9.93
C SER A 300 -0.50 21.70 -11.23
N VAL A 301 -0.38 20.92 -12.32
CA VAL A 301 -0.99 21.25 -13.61
C VAL A 301 -2.51 21.06 -13.52
N PHE A 302 -2.94 19.94 -12.94
CA PHE A 302 -4.36 19.65 -12.70
C PHE A 302 -4.99 20.66 -11.74
N LEU A 303 -4.29 20.97 -10.64
CA LEU A 303 -4.77 21.89 -9.60
C LEU A 303 -4.67 23.38 -9.96
N ALA A 304 -4.06 23.71 -11.10
CA ALA A 304 -4.06 25.08 -11.63
C ALA A 304 -5.36 25.43 -12.36
N ASP A 305 -6.17 24.43 -12.74
CA ASP A 305 -7.51 24.62 -13.28
C ASP A 305 -8.52 24.78 -12.13
N ASP A 306 -9.24 25.91 -12.11
CA ASP A 306 -10.11 26.27 -10.99
C ASP A 306 -11.27 25.29 -10.80
N VAL A 307 -11.85 24.79 -11.89
CA VAL A 307 -12.95 23.81 -11.84
C VAL A 307 -12.44 22.49 -11.28
N CYS A 308 -11.31 22.00 -11.79
CA CYS A 308 -10.70 20.76 -11.31
C CYS A 308 -10.28 20.85 -9.84
N LYS A 309 -9.75 22.01 -9.43
CA LYS A 309 -9.40 22.27 -8.03
C LYS A 309 -10.62 22.29 -7.12
N GLU A 310 -11.73 22.86 -7.56
CA GLU A 310 -12.99 22.85 -6.81
C GLU A 310 -13.57 21.43 -6.69
N ILE A 311 -13.58 20.65 -7.77
CA ILE A 311 -13.99 19.22 -7.77
C ILE A 311 -13.18 18.42 -6.73
N VAL A 312 -11.87 18.67 -6.63
CA VAL A 312 -10.99 17.97 -5.67
C VAL A 312 -11.35 18.31 -4.22
N GLY A 313 -11.72 19.56 -3.95
CA GLY A 313 -12.10 20.03 -2.61
C GLY A 313 -10.97 19.94 -1.57
N GLU A 314 -11.34 19.93 -0.29
CA GLU A 314 -10.39 19.97 0.85
C GLU A 314 -9.75 18.61 1.17
N ASN A 315 -10.44 17.52 0.84
CA ASN A 315 -10.03 16.15 1.18
C ASN A 315 -9.73 15.35 -0.10
N PRO A 316 -8.57 15.59 -0.75
CA PRO A 316 -8.23 14.91 -1.99
C PRO A 316 -8.16 13.39 -1.78
N VAL A 317 -8.68 12.64 -2.74
CA VAL A 317 -8.53 11.19 -2.80
C VAL A 317 -7.15 10.87 -3.37
N VAL A 318 -6.36 10.08 -2.64
CA VAL A 318 -4.98 9.78 -3.02
C VAL A 318 -4.75 8.28 -2.96
N VAL A 319 -4.21 7.73 -4.06
CA VAL A 319 -3.66 6.38 -4.10
C VAL A 319 -2.15 6.49 -4.28
N TYR A 320 -1.40 6.07 -3.27
CA TYR A 320 0.05 6.15 -3.29
C TYR A 320 0.66 5.05 -4.15
N HIS A 321 1.77 5.37 -4.80
CA HIS A 321 2.58 4.41 -5.53
C HIS A 321 3.03 3.27 -4.60
N ASN A 322 2.87 2.03 -5.06
CA ASN A 322 3.27 0.85 -4.32
C ASN A 322 3.85 -0.22 -5.27
N ASN A 323 4.94 -0.86 -4.86
CA ASN A 323 5.61 -1.90 -5.64
C ASN A 323 4.95 -3.29 -5.53
N ILE A 324 3.80 -3.41 -4.87
CA ILE A 324 3.15 -4.70 -4.62
C ILE A 324 2.85 -5.47 -5.91
N PHE A 325 2.35 -4.81 -6.96
CA PHE A 325 2.06 -5.46 -8.25
C PHE A 325 3.33 -6.01 -8.91
N ASN A 326 4.45 -5.29 -8.80
CA ASN A 326 5.74 -5.78 -9.30
C ASN A 326 6.23 -7.01 -8.52
N ILE A 327 5.97 -7.05 -7.21
CA ILE A 327 6.33 -8.19 -6.35
C ILE A 327 5.45 -9.40 -6.70
N LEU A 328 4.13 -9.21 -6.79
CA LEU A 328 3.16 -10.25 -7.16
C LEU A 328 3.52 -10.88 -8.51
N ASN A 329 3.76 -10.07 -9.53
CA ASN A 329 4.15 -10.53 -10.86
C ASN A 329 5.46 -11.34 -10.83
N LYS A 330 6.50 -10.85 -10.13
CA LYS A 330 7.78 -11.57 -10.01
C LYS A 330 7.66 -12.88 -9.24
N SER A 331 6.71 -12.97 -8.32
CA SER A 331 6.44 -14.15 -7.51
C SER A 331 5.39 -15.09 -8.12
N GLY A 332 4.81 -14.75 -9.28
CA GLY A 332 3.74 -15.54 -9.91
C GLY A 332 2.47 -15.63 -9.06
N LEU A 333 2.21 -14.63 -8.21
CA LEU A 333 1.05 -14.58 -7.31
C LEU A 333 -0.04 -13.69 -7.91
N GLN A 334 -1.30 -14.10 -7.75
CA GLN A 334 -2.44 -13.24 -8.06
C GLN A 334 -2.79 -12.34 -6.88
N TYR A 335 -3.31 -11.15 -7.18
CA TYR A 335 -3.71 -10.19 -6.16
C TYR A 335 -4.79 -10.79 -5.23
N ASP A 336 -5.85 -11.36 -5.79
CA ASP A 336 -6.98 -11.91 -5.03
C ASP A 336 -6.60 -13.10 -4.16
N ASP A 337 -5.68 -13.95 -4.63
CA ASP A 337 -5.17 -15.10 -3.87
C ASP A 337 -4.48 -14.63 -2.60
N VAL A 338 -3.62 -13.61 -2.71
CA VAL A 338 -2.93 -13.05 -1.55
C VAL A 338 -3.91 -12.26 -0.70
N TYR A 339 -4.81 -11.48 -1.30
CA TYR A 339 -5.84 -10.66 -0.64
C TYR A 339 -6.70 -11.49 0.31
N ASN A 340 -7.18 -12.63 -0.15
CA ASN A 340 -8.09 -13.50 0.59
C ASN A 340 -7.37 -14.54 1.48
N ASP A 341 -6.04 -14.60 1.45
CA ASP A 341 -5.28 -15.53 2.29
C ASP A 341 -5.31 -15.13 3.76
N ASN A 342 -6.09 -15.87 4.56
CA ASN A 342 -6.26 -15.66 6.00
C ASN A 342 -5.49 -16.67 6.86
N ARG A 343 -4.52 -17.39 6.28
CA ARG A 343 -3.74 -18.39 7.02
C ARG A 343 -2.89 -17.76 8.13
N ASP A 344 -2.73 -18.49 9.24
CA ASP A 344 -1.79 -18.12 10.29
C ASP A 344 -0.35 -18.48 9.88
N PHE A 345 0.25 -17.59 9.09
CA PHE A 345 1.64 -17.72 8.66
C PHE A 345 2.62 -17.89 9.82
N ARG A 346 2.34 -17.36 11.03
CA ARG A 346 3.24 -17.51 12.16
C ARG A 346 3.30 -18.96 12.62
N SER A 347 2.15 -19.61 12.71
CA SER A 347 2.07 -21.02 13.07
C SER A 347 2.64 -21.90 11.95
N LEU A 348 2.29 -21.63 10.69
CA LEU A 348 2.80 -22.39 9.53
C LEU A 348 4.33 -22.35 9.43
N ILE A 349 4.95 -21.18 9.59
CA ILE A 349 6.43 -21.03 9.55
C ILE A 349 7.11 -21.83 10.67
N ARG A 350 6.47 -21.94 11.84
CA ARG A 350 6.98 -22.70 13.00
C ARG A 350 6.86 -24.20 12.79
N SER A 351 5.77 -24.65 12.17
CA SER A 351 5.52 -26.08 11.88
C SER A 351 6.21 -26.56 10.59
N ALA A 352 6.78 -25.65 9.79
CA ALA A 352 7.44 -26.00 8.53
C ALA A 352 8.52 -27.06 8.72
N SER A 353 8.43 -28.10 7.90
CA SER A 353 9.23 -29.32 7.96
C SER A 353 10.63 -29.16 7.35
N SER A 354 10.79 -28.19 6.44
CA SER A 354 12.05 -27.90 5.77
C SER A 354 12.42 -26.42 5.85
N LYS A 355 13.70 -26.11 5.61
CA LYS A 355 14.19 -24.72 5.50
C LYS A 355 13.58 -24.00 4.29
N GLU A 356 13.34 -24.72 3.20
CA GLU A 356 12.75 -24.22 1.97
C GLU A 356 11.28 -23.82 2.18
N GLU A 357 10.46 -24.73 2.73
CA GLU A 357 9.06 -24.48 3.07
C GLU A 357 8.93 -23.27 4.02
N ARG A 358 9.82 -23.17 5.00
CA ARG A 358 9.87 -22.03 5.92
C ARG A 358 10.16 -20.72 5.21
N GLN A 359 11.06 -20.75 4.22
CA GLN A 359 11.43 -19.57 3.44
C GLN A 359 10.26 -19.12 2.56
N ASP A 360 9.57 -20.04 1.88
CA ASP A 360 8.43 -19.74 1.03
C ASP A 360 7.27 -19.12 1.82
N LEU A 361 6.92 -19.73 2.96
CA LEU A 361 5.92 -19.18 3.88
C LEU A 361 6.32 -17.81 4.42
N SER A 362 7.62 -17.59 4.70
CA SER A 362 8.10 -16.29 5.15
C SER A 362 8.03 -15.22 4.05
N ASN A 363 8.33 -15.59 2.81
CA ASN A 363 8.22 -14.71 1.65
C ASN A 363 6.76 -14.33 1.42
N LEU A 364 5.85 -15.31 1.38
CA LEU A 364 4.43 -15.06 1.17
C LEU A 364 3.82 -14.20 2.28
N ARG A 365 4.21 -14.44 3.54
CA ARG A 365 3.83 -13.57 4.66
C ARG A 365 4.29 -12.12 4.45
N ALA A 366 5.51 -11.91 3.95
CA ALA A 366 6.02 -10.56 3.69
C ALA A 366 5.21 -9.85 2.60
N VAL A 367 4.85 -10.54 1.52
CA VAL A 367 3.96 -10.03 0.47
C VAL A 367 2.59 -9.65 1.06
N LYS A 368 1.99 -10.55 1.86
CA LYS A 368 0.71 -10.30 2.56
C LYS A 368 0.78 -9.05 3.45
N MET A 369 1.87 -8.87 4.20
CA MET A 369 2.05 -7.69 5.06
C MET A 369 2.12 -6.38 4.25
N LEU A 370 2.84 -6.37 3.13
CA LEU A 370 2.92 -5.20 2.25
C LEU A 370 1.56 -4.86 1.64
N MET A 371 0.84 -5.88 1.17
CA MET A 371 -0.48 -5.71 0.58
C MET A 371 -1.51 -5.25 1.63
N ASN A 372 -1.45 -5.73 2.88
CA ASN A 372 -2.30 -5.23 3.96
C ASN A 372 -2.09 -3.72 4.21
N GLY A 373 -0.84 -3.26 4.16
CA GLY A 373 -0.52 -1.83 4.25
C GLY A 373 -1.09 -1.04 3.08
N PHE A 374 -0.93 -1.54 1.85
CA PHE A 374 -1.52 -0.94 0.65
C PHE A 374 -3.05 -0.87 0.73
N ASN A 375 -3.71 -1.94 1.18
CA ASN A 375 -5.17 -1.96 1.32
C ASN A 375 -5.67 -0.98 2.38
N SER A 376 -4.92 -0.79 3.47
CA SER A 376 -5.25 0.23 4.47
C SER A 376 -5.21 1.64 3.86
N ASP A 377 -4.23 1.93 2.98
CA ASP A 377 -4.17 3.19 2.23
C ASP A 377 -5.37 3.32 1.26
N LEU A 378 -5.76 2.22 0.60
CA LEU A 378 -6.94 2.18 -0.28
C LEU A 378 -8.26 2.35 0.48
N ASP A 379 -8.38 1.86 1.72
CA ASP A 379 -9.57 2.08 2.56
C ASP A 379 -9.78 3.57 2.84
N VAL A 380 -8.69 4.29 3.13
CA VAL A 380 -8.73 5.74 3.32
C VAL A 380 -9.12 6.44 2.02
N ALA A 381 -8.54 6.03 0.88
CA ALA A 381 -8.88 6.59 -0.42
C ALA A 381 -10.37 6.40 -0.75
N PHE A 382 -10.90 5.19 -0.53
CA PHE A 382 -12.32 4.88 -0.77
C PHE A 382 -13.23 5.72 0.10
N LYS A 383 -12.94 5.84 1.40
CA LYS A 383 -13.71 6.70 2.30
C LYS A 383 -13.74 8.16 1.84
N ASN A 384 -12.61 8.67 1.34
CA ASN A 384 -12.52 10.04 0.85
C ASN A 384 -13.24 10.25 -0.50
N LEU A 385 -13.56 9.20 -1.27
CA LEU A 385 -14.42 9.35 -2.46
C LEU A 385 -15.81 9.85 -2.08
N ASN A 386 -16.28 9.54 -0.87
CA ASN A 386 -17.57 9.96 -0.35
C ASN A 386 -18.69 9.67 -1.37
N LEU A 387 -18.80 8.38 -1.73
CA LEU A 387 -19.82 7.85 -2.63
C LEU A 387 -21.05 7.52 -1.77
N VAL A 388 -22.06 8.40 -1.79
CA VAL A 388 -23.36 8.33 -1.09
C VAL A 388 -23.33 8.28 0.46
#